data_AF-A0A174AYF5-F1
#
_entry.id   AF-A0A174AYF5-F1
#
_cell.length_a   1.000
_cell.length_b   1.000
_cell.length_c   1.000
_cell.angle_alpha   90.00
_cell.angle_beta   90.00
_cell.angle_gamma   90.00
#
_symmetry.space_group_name_H-M   'P 1'
#
loop_
_entity.id
_entity.type
_entity.pdbx_description
1 polymer ?
#
loop_
_entity_poly.entity_id
_entity_poly.type
_entity_poly.pdbx_seq_one_letter_code
_entity_poly.pdbx_strand_id
1 'polypeptide(L)' 'MLYIGNHTSSSRGYLAMGKQMLANGGNTFAFFTRNPRGGKAKDIDPQDVQAFGQLAEENHFGKLVAHAPYT' A
#
# COMPACT_ATOMS: atom_id res chain seq x y z
N MET A 1 15.15 -10.41 -9.14
CA MET A 1 15.02 -9.51 -7.97
C MET A 1 13.99 -10.12 -7.04
N LEU A 2 14.27 -10.21 -5.74
CA LEU A 2 13.29 -10.69 -4.76
C LEU A 2 12.33 -9.55 -4.41
N TYR A 3 11.03 -9.83 -4.47
CA TYR A 3 10.01 -8.92 -3.94
C TYR A 3 9.52 -9.45 -2.60
N ILE A 4 9.76 -8.70 -1.52
CA ILE A 4 9.42 -9.08 -0.16
C ILE A 4 8.80 -7.91 0.59
N GLY A 5 7.84 -8.23 1.44
CA GLY A 5 7.23 -7.29 2.37
C GLY A 5 6.15 -7.96 3.21
N ASN A 6 5.37 -7.14 3.89
CA ASN A 6 4.30 -7.57 4.79
C ASN A 6 2.95 -6.97 4.40
N HIS A 7 1.88 -7.47 5.03
CA HIS A 7 0.59 -6.80 4.99
C HIS A 7 0.66 -5.52 5.83
N THR A 8 0.30 -4.38 5.24
CA THR A 8 0.39 -3.06 5.88
C THR A 8 -0.99 -2.40 6.02
N SER A 9 -1.08 -1.39 6.88
CA SER A 9 -2.32 -0.66 7.13
C SER A 9 -2.51 0.44 6.08
N SER A 10 -3.65 0.42 5.38
CA SER A 10 -4.07 1.48 4.46
C SER A 10 -4.66 2.72 5.15
N SER A 11 -4.70 2.74 6.49
CA SER A 11 -5.36 3.80 7.26
C SER A 11 -4.80 5.20 7.02
N ARG A 12 -3.52 5.32 6.65
CA ARG A 12 -2.79 6.58 6.45
C ARG A 12 -2.51 6.93 4.97
N GLY A 13 -3.10 6.20 4.02
CA GLY A 13 -2.87 6.41 2.59
C GLY A 13 -1.70 5.62 2.01
N TYR A 14 -1.57 5.66 0.69
CA TYR A 14 -0.59 4.94 -0.13
C TYR A 14 0.84 5.39 0.14
N LEU A 15 1.10 6.69 0.26
CA LEU A 15 2.47 7.17 0.49
C LEU A 15 3.00 6.68 1.84
N ALA A 16 2.14 6.69 2.86
CA ALA A 16 2.49 6.17 4.18
C ALA A 16 2.78 4.66 4.15
N MET A 17 2.01 3.88 3.38
CA MET A 17 2.26 2.45 3.18
C MET A 17 3.63 2.21 2.51
N GLY A 18 3.94 2.95 1.44
CA GLY A 18 5.23 2.85 0.75
C GLY A 18 6.42 3.21 1.64
N LYS A 19 6.35 4.33 2.36
CA LYS A 19 7.40 4.75 3.31
C LYS A 19 7.62 3.73 4.41
N GLN A 20 6.54 3.16 4.96
CA GLN A 20 6.63 2.11 5.96
C GLN A 20 7.26 0.83 5.39
N MET A 21 6.95 0.48 4.14
CA MET A 21 7.55 -0.70 3.50
C MET A 21 9.07 -0.54 3.32
N LEU A 22 9.51 0.65 2.90
CA LEU A 22 10.94 0.97 2.80
C LEU A 22 11.64 0.92 4.15
N ALA A 23 11.02 1.48 5.20
CA ALA A 23 11.55 1.43 6.56
C ALA A 23 11.71 -0.01 7.08
N ASN A 24 10.86 -0.93 6.61
CA ASN A 24 10.94 -2.36 6.92
C ASN A 24 11.95 -3.13 6.04
N GLY A 25 12.60 -2.47 5.08
CA GLY A 25 13.53 -3.11 4.14
C GLY A 25 12.85 -3.93 3.04
N GLY A 26 11.55 -3.73 2.81
CA GLY A 26 10.81 -4.41 1.75
C GLY A 26 10.56 -3.53 0.53
N ASN A 27 10.05 -4.16 -0.53
CA ASN A 27 9.85 -3.56 -1.86
C ASN A 27 8.56 -4.06 -2.53
N THR A 28 7.61 -4.57 -1.76
CA THR A 28 6.22 -4.83 -2.16
C THR A 28 5.37 -4.94 -0.89
N PHE A 29 4.04 -4.83 -0.97
CA PHE A 29 3.16 -5.04 0.17
C PHE A 29 1.76 -5.49 -0.23
N ALA A 30 1.07 -6.07 0.75
CA ALA A 30 -0.37 -6.30 0.69
C ALA A 30 -1.11 -5.28 1.55
N PHE A 31 -2.34 -4.93 1.17
CA PHE A 31 -3.21 -4.05 1.96
C PHE A 31 -4.69 -4.37 1.70
N PHE A 32 -5.58 -3.98 2.62
CA PHE A 32 -7.01 -4.05 2.36
C PHE A 32 -7.50 -2.80 1.61
N THR A 33 -8.35 -3.01 0.61
CA THR A 33 -8.97 -1.93 -0.18
C THR A 33 -10.00 -1.10 0.60
N ARG A 34 -10.51 -1.64 1.72
CA ARG A 34 -11.31 -0.92 2.73
C ARG A 34 -11.15 -1.58 4.10
N ASN A 35 -11.87 -1.09 5.12
CA ASN A 35 -11.88 -1.72 6.44
C ASN A 35 -12.30 -3.21 6.32
N PRO A 36 -11.49 -4.19 6.76
CA PRO A 36 -11.78 -5.61 6.61
C PRO A 36 -13.01 -6.09 7.42
N ARG A 37 -13.51 -5.26 8.34
CA ARG A 37 -14.68 -5.53 9.19
C ARG A 37 -15.87 -4.62 8.90
N GLY A 38 -15.79 -3.72 7.91
CA GLY A 38 -16.83 -2.72 7.63
C GLY A 38 -16.98 -2.41 6.14
N GLY A 39 -18.18 -1.99 5.73
CA GLY A 39 -18.52 -1.84 4.30
C GLY A 39 -17.97 -0.60 3.61
N LYS A 40 -17.62 0.46 4.33
CA LYS A 40 -17.25 1.74 3.73
C LYS A 40 -15.77 1.78 3.33
N ALA A 41 -15.50 2.00 2.05
CA ALA A 41 -14.19 2.38 1.56
C ALA A 41 -13.91 3.86 1.87
N LYS A 42 -12.63 4.20 2.09
CA LYS A 42 -12.21 5.59 2.12
C LYS A 42 -12.16 6.12 0.69
N ASP A 43 -12.37 7.42 0.53
CA ASP A 43 -12.12 8.09 -0.74
C ASP A 43 -10.63 7.98 -1.08
N ILE A 44 -10.34 7.77 -2.36
CA ILE A 44 -8.98 7.72 -2.87
C ILE A 44 -8.55 9.14 -3.17
N ASP A 45 -7.47 9.59 -2.53
CA ASP A 45 -6.82 10.87 -2.83
C ASP A 45 -5.85 10.69 -4.02
N PRO A 46 -6.11 11.32 -5.18
CA PRO A 46 -5.22 11.20 -6.34
C PRO A 46 -3.80 11.72 -6.08
N GLN A 47 -3.62 12.71 -5.21
CA GLN A 47 -2.30 13.27 -4.90
C GLN A 47 -1.45 12.29 -4.09
N ASP A 48 -2.07 11.58 -3.14
CA ASP A 48 -1.43 10.53 -2.35
C ASP A 48 -1.04 9.32 -3.22
N VAL A 49 -1.91 8.93 -4.17
CA VAL A 49 -1.61 7.88 -5.15
C VAL A 49 -0.43 8.28 -6.04
N GLN A 50 -0.41 9.53 -6.53
CA GLN A 50 0.70 10.04 -7.35
C GLN A 50 2.02 10.06 -6.57
N ALA A 51 2.00 10.55 -5.32
CA ALA A 51 3.18 10.60 -4.48
C ALA A 51 3.72 9.19 -4.16
N PHE A 52 2.82 8.22 -3.92
CA PHE A 52 3.23 6.82 -3.81
C PHE A 52 3.80 6.29 -5.12
N GLY A 53 3.21 6.61 -6.27
CA GLY A 53 3.70 6.19 -7.58
C GLY A 53 5.14 6.61 -7.85
N GLN A 54 5.49 7.86 -7.53
CA GLN A 54 6.87 8.37 -7.62
C GLN A 54 7.82 7.59 -6.70
N LEU A 55 7.44 7.41 -5.42
CA LEU A 55 8.23 6.64 -4.47
C LEU A 55 8.41 5.18 -4.89
N ALA A 56 7.37 4.58 -5.48
CA ALA A 56 7.38 3.20 -5.96
C ALA A 56 8.33 3.03 -7.15
N GLU A 57 8.34 3.98 -8.08
CA GLU A 57 9.24 4.00 -9.23
C GLU A 57 10.70 4.18 -8.80
N GLU A 58 10.98 5.20 -7.98
CA GLU A 58 12.32 5.52 -7.45
C GLU A 58 12.95 4.36 -6.67
N ASN A 59 12.13 3.55 -5.98
CA ASN A 59 12.60 2.46 -5.12
C ASN A 59 12.33 1.07 -5.71
N HIS A 60 11.96 0.98 -6.99
CA HIS A 60 11.75 -0.28 -7.72
C HIS A 60 10.76 -1.24 -7.03
N PHE A 61 9.63 -0.72 -6.56
CA PHE A 61 8.58 -1.53 -5.97
C PHE A 61 8.06 -2.57 -6.98
N GLY A 62 7.82 -3.77 -6.48
CA GLY A 62 7.10 -4.81 -7.20
C GLY A 62 5.60 -4.56 -7.24
N LYS A 63 4.88 -5.49 -7.88
CA LYS A 63 3.41 -5.49 -7.88
C LYS A 63 2.90 -5.57 -6.44
N LEU A 64 1.91 -4.73 -6.13
CA LEU A 64 1.21 -4.75 -4.85
C LEU A 64 0.08 -5.79 -4.87
N VAL A 65 -0.36 -6.19 -3.67
CA VAL A 65 -1.53 -7.06 -3.50
C VAL A 65 -2.65 -6.28 -2.81
N ALA A 66 -3.68 -5.93 -3.58
CA ALA A 66 -4.91 -5.36 -3.06
C ALA A 66 -5.83 -6.51 -2.58
N HIS A 67 -5.84 -6.76 -1.27
CA HIS A 67 -6.63 -7.83 -0.67
C HIS A 67 -8.07 -7.36 -0.45
N ALA A 68 -9.04 -8.16 -0.90
CA ALA A 68 -10.45 -7.89 -0.61
C ALA A 68 -10.73 -8.06 0.91
N PRO A 69 -11.63 -7.26 1.49
CA PRO A 69 -12.12 -7.48 2.85
C PRO A 69 -12.73 -8.88 3.03
N TYR A 70 -12.82 -9.32 4.29
CA TYR A 70 -13.50 -10.58 4.63
C TYR A 70 -15.03 -10.46 4.58
N THR A 71 -15.54 -9.24 4.47
CA THR A 71 -16.96 -8.89 4.44
C THR A 71 -17.37 -8.33 3.09
#